data_AF-A0A8H5V6B1-F1
#
_entry.id   AF-A0A8H5V6B1-F1
#
_cell.length_a   1.000
_cell.length_b   1.000
_cell.length_c   1.000
_cell.angle_alpha   90.00
_cell.angle_beta   90.00
_cell.angle_gamma   90.00
#
_symmetry.space_group_name_H-M   'P 1'
#
loop_
_entity.id
_entity.type
_entity.pdbx_description
1 polymer ?
#
loop_
_entity_poly.entity_id
_entity_poly.type
_entity_poly.pdbx_seq_one_letter_code
_entity_poly.pdbx_strand_id
1 'polypeptide(L)'
;MFTNLQILGALLVLTNKAVATGTQRIVEIAGINTSNVTIWDCPSTTSPDLSQSMIQTAMNDFAYTFYTEKDVKRAFERYVASNYVQHNPSIPDGRDTAVKILSPLFNSKDNTFEVCV
;
A
#
# COMPACT_ATOMS: atom_id res chain seq x y z
N MET A 1 6.73 28.67 56.19
CA MET A 1 6.27 27.30 56.52
C MET A 1 5.40 26.85 55.34
N PHE A 2 6.00 26.12 54.39
CA PHE A 2 5.34 25.64 53.18
C PHE A 2 5.36 24.11 53.22
N THR A 3 4.20 23.46 53.14
CA THR A 3 4.05 22.03 52.85
C THR A 3 3.38 21.94 51.47
N ASN A 4 4.10 21.59 50.41
CA ASN A 4 4.30 20.23 49.88
C ASN A 4 2.98 19.49 49.58
N LEU A 5 2.58 19.45 48.30
CA LEU A 5 1.86 18.31 47.73
C LEU A 5 2.45 18.00 46.35
N GLN A 6 3.00 16.79 46.24
CA GLN A 6 3.71 16.23 45.10
C GLN A 6 2.72 15.66 44.07
N ILE A 7 3.00 15.92 42.80
CA ILE A 7 3.04 15.03 41.62
C ILE A 7 2.05 13.85 41.57
N LEU A 8 1.14 13.88 40.58
CA LEU A 8 0.62 12.78 39.73
C LEU A 8 -0.46 13.41 38.83
N GLY A 9 -0.61 13.24 37.52
CA GLY A 9 -0.17 12.26 36.55
C GLY A 9 -1.21 12.29 35.40
N ALA A 10 -0.86 11.70 34.25
CA ALA A 10 -1.69 11.49 33.05
C ALA A 10 -1.88 12.68 32.09
N LEU A 11 -0.90 12.87 31.21
CA LEU A 11 -1.13 13.42 29.87
C LEU A 11 -1.98 12.40 29.10
N LEU A 12 -3.27 12.66 28.94
CA LEU A 12 -4.18 11.85 28.14
C LEU A 12 -3.81 12.02 26.67
N VAL A 13 -2.99 11.11 26.13
CA VAL A 13 -2.83 10.97 24.68
C VAL A 13 -4.15 10.43 24.16
N LEU A 14 -4.99 11.31 23.62
CA LEU A 14 -6.14 10.93 22.81
C LEU A 14 -5.60 10.25 21.54
N THR A 15 -5.43 8.93 21.59
CA THR A 15 -5.29 8.16 20.36
C THR A 15 -6.63 8.24 19.63
N ASN A 16 -6.71 9.08 18.61
CA ASN A 16 -7.78 9.02 17.63
C ASN A 16 -7.63 7.68 16.89
N LYS A 17 -8.24 6.62 17.42
CA LYS A 17 -8.54 5.45 16.62
C LYS A 17 -9.65 5.87 15.68
N ALA A 18 -9.28 6.29 14.47
CA ALA A 18 -10.23 6.34 13.37
C ALA A 18 -10.75 4.92 13.16
N VAL A 19 -11.94 4.64 13.68
CA VAL A 19 -12.69 3.45 13.31
C VAL A 19 -13.16 3.70 11.88
N ALA A 20 -12.57 2.99 10.92
CA ALA A 20 -13.06 2.98 9.56
C ALA A 20 -14.49 2.43 9.59
N THR A 21 -15.48 3.30 9.44
CA THR A 21 -16.89 2.93 9.31
C THR A 21 -17.05 2.26 7.95
N GLY A 22 -16.78 0.95 7.90
CA GLY A 22 -16.76 0.15 6.69
C GLY A 22 -18.16 -0.04 6.11
N THR A 23 -18.63 0.91 5.31
CA THR A 23 -19.49 0.54 4.18
C THR A 23 -18.55 0.12 3.06
N GLN A 24 -18.32 -1.19 2.91
CA GLN A 24 -17.64 -1.72 1.73
C GLN A 24 -18.41 -1.26 0.50
N ARG A 25 -17.85 -0.31 -0.25
CA ARG A 25 -18.38 0.12 -1.52
C ARG A 25 -18.11 -1.03 -2.50
N ILE A 26 -19.09 -1.92 -2.68
CA ILE A 26 -18.99 -2.97 -3.69
C ILE A 26 -19.04 -2.28 -5.04
N VAL A 27 -17.87 -2.15 -5.67
CA VAL A 27 -17.75 -1.72 -7.06
C VAL A 27 -17.69 -2.98 -7.89
N GLU A 28 -18.81 -3.33 -8.54
CA GLU A 28 -18.81 -4.37 -9.57
C GLU A 28 -18.05 -3.82 -10.80
N ILE A 29 -16.80 -4.22 -10.94
CA ILE A 29 -15.98 -3.91 -12.12
C ILE A 29 -16.15 -5.06 -13.11
N ALA A 30 -16.72 -4.78 -14.28
CA ALA A 30 -16.93 -5.78 -15.32
C ALA A 30 -15.59 -6.48 -15.66
N GLY A 31 -15.59 -7.82 -15.55
CA GLY A 31 -14.42 -8.66 -15.83
C GLY A 31 -13.53 -8.99 -14.63
N ILE A 32 -13.80 -8.46 -13.43
CA ILE A 32 -13.07 -8.82 -12.20
C ILE A 32 -13.97 -9.68 -11.31
N ASN A 33 -13.69 -10.99 -11.22
CA ASN A 33 -14.36 -11.85 -10.25
C ASN A 33 -13.67 -11.68 -8.88
N THR A 34 -14.28 -10.87 -8.01
CA THR A 34 -13.84 -10.68 -6.62
C THR A 34 -14.67 -11.50 -5.63
N SER A 35 -15.51 -12.43 -6.10
CA SER A 35 -16.44 -13.19 -5.24
C SER A 35 -15.75 -14.04 -4.17
N ASN A 36 -14.46 -14.34 -4.36
CA ASN A 36 -13.62 -15.04 -3.40
C ASN A 36 -12.76 -14.09 -2.54
N VAL A 37 -12.75 -12.79 -2.80
CA VAL A 37 -11.99 -11.81 -2.02
C VAL A 37 -12.86 -11.21 -0.94
N THR A 38 -12.82 -11.83 0.24
CA THR A 38 -13.60 -11.41 1.40
C THR A 38 -12.91 -10.31 2.22
N ILE A 39 -11.61 -10.13 2.04
CA ILE A 39 -10.82 -9.08 2.68
C ILE A 39 -9.70 -8.61 1.74
N TRP A 40 -9.58 -7.30 1.56
CA TRP A 40 -8.42 -6.71 0.90
C TRP A 40 -7.40 -6.41 1.99
N ASP A 41 -6.29 -7.15 2.02
CA ASP A 41 -5.23 -6.95 3.03
C ASP A 41 -4.33 -5.79 2.60
N CYS A 42 -4.97 -4.63 2.46
CA CYS A 42 -4.37 -3.39 2.04
C CYS A 42 -3.39 -2.89 3.12
N PRO A 43 -2.25 -2.30 2.72
CA PRO A 43 -1.37 -1.61 3.66
C PRO A 43 -2.14 -0.53 4.44
N SER A 44 -1.69 -0.20 5.65
CA SER A 44 -2.33 0.82 6.50
C SER A 44 -2.33 2.23 5.89
N THR A 45 -1.59 2.44 4.80
CA THR A 45 -1.54 3.67 4.02
C THR A 45 -2.72 3.81 3.04
N THR A 46 -3.49 2.74 2.82
CA THR A 46 -4.66 2.76 1.92
C THR A 46 -5.85 3.46 2.58
N SER A 47 -6.45 4.40 1.85
CA SER A 47 -7.70 5.05 2.23
C SER A 47 -8.70 4.97 1.06
N PRO A 48 -9.98 4.66 1.32
CA PRO A 48 -11.01 4.59 0.28
C PRO A 48 -11.37 5.97 -0.29
N ASP A 49 -11.10 7.06 0.44
CA ASP A 49 -11.54 8.41 0.12
C ASP A 49 -10.36 9.35 -0.22
N LEU A 50 -9.38 8.84 -0.97
CA LEU A 50 -8.26 9.65 -1.45
C LEU A 50 -8.68 10.62 -2.57
N SER A 51 -8.21 11.87 -2.50
CA SER A 51 -8.33 12.80 -3.63
C SER A 51 -7.51 12.31 -4.83
N GLN A 52 -7.89 12.74 -6.04
CA GLN A 52 -7.14 12.41 -7.27
C GLN A 52 -5.66 12.81 -7.18
N SER A 53 -5.36 13.96 -6.56
CA SER A 53 -3.97 14.41 -6.34
C SER A 53 -3.18 13.46 -5.43
N MET A 54 -3.81 12.91 -4.39
CA MET A 54 -3.16 11.94 -3.51
C MET A 54 -2.92 10.60 -4.20
N ILE A 55 -3.88 10.14 -5.01
CA ILE A 55 -3.73 8.92 -5.82
C ILE A 55 -2.57 9.10 -6.79
N GLN A 56 -2.52 10.23 -7.51
CA GLN A 56 -1.41 10.53 -8.42
C GLN A 56 -0.07 10.58 -7.69
N THR A 57 -0.02 11.16 -6.50
CA THR A 57 1.19 11.21 -5.67
C THR A 57 1.66 9.80 -5.29
N ALA A 58 0.74 8.93 -4.85
CA ALA A 58 1.08 7.54 -4.53
C ALA A 58 1.58 6.76 -5.76
N MET A 59 0.94 6.95 -6.92
CA MET A 59 1.37 6.31 -8.16
C MET A 59 2.73 6.80 -8.64
N ASN A 60 3.01 8.10 -8.50
CA ASN A 60 4.31 8.67 -8.83
C ASN A 60 5.42 8.13 -7.93
N ASP A 61 5.18 8.03 -6.61
CA ASP A 61 6.16 7.48 -5.66
C ASP A 61 6.42 5.99 -5.93
N PHE A 62 5.35 5.22 -6.21
CA PHE A 62 5.47 3.83 -6.63
C PHE A 62 6.32 3.70 -7.90
N ALA A 63 5.99 4.46 -8.95
CA ALA A 63 6.67 4.37 -10.24
C ALA A 63 8.14 4.80 -10.12
N TYR A 64 8.42 5.87 -9.37
CA TYR A 64 9.79 6.32 -9.12
C TYR A 64 10.59 5.26 -8.36
N THR A 65 10.04 4.72 -7.28
CA THR A 65 10.69 3.67 -6.48
C THR A 65 10.96 2.41 -7.31
N PHE A 66 10.00 2.01 -8.14
CA PHE A 66 10.07 0.80 -8.95
C PHE A 66 11.01 0.94 -10.15
N TYR A 67 10.84 1.98 -10.98
CA TYR A 67 11.56 2.12 -12.25
C TYR A 67 12.87 2.90 -12.14
N THR A 68 12.92 3.94 -11.32
CA THR A 68 14.11 4.78 -11.15
C THR A 68 15.02 4.24 -10.06
N GLU A 69 14.47 4.04 -8.86
CA GLU A 69 15.23 3.53 -7.73
C GLU A 69 15.40 2.01 -7.77
N LYS A 70 14.72 1.32 -8.67
CA LYS A 70 14.87 -0.13 -8.91
C LYS A 70 14.80 -0.94 -7.62
N ASP A 71 13.87 -0.56 -6.76
CA ASP A 71 13.62 -1.19 -5.47
C ASP A 71 12.19 -1.76 -5.48
N VAL A 72 12.04 -2.87 -6.20
CA VAL A 72 10.76 -3.56 -6.38
C VAL A 72 10.12 -3.89 -5.04
N LYS A 73 10.92 -4.39 -4.09
CA LYS A 73 10.43 -4.80 -2.77
C LYS A 73 9.82 -3.62 -2.02
N ARG A 74 10.52 -2.49 -1.94
CA ARG A 74 9.99 -1.30 -1.24
C ARG A 74 8.74 -0.74 -1.90
N ALA A 75 8.70 -0.68 -3.23
CA ALA A 75 7.51 -0.21 -3.95
C ALA A 75 6.28 -1.08 -3.61
N PHE A 76 6.44 -2.40 -3.64
CA PHE A 76 5.35 -3.33 -3.37
C PHE A 76 4.93 -3.36 -1.90
N GLU A 77 5.87 -3.41 -0.95
CA GLU A 77 5.55 -3.45 0.48
C GLU A 77 4.79 -2.19 0.95
N ARG A 78 5.06 -1.04 0.32
CA ARG A 78 4.43 0.23 0.68
C ARG A 78 3.03 0.41 0.11
N TYR A 79 2.78 -0.08 -1.10
CA TYR A 79 1.58 0.29 -1.87
C TYR A 79 0.70 -0.89 -2.29
N VAL A 80 1.18 -2.13 -2.21
CA VAL A 80 0.49 -3.30 -2.75
C VAL A 80 -0.01 -4.19 -1.60
N ALA A 81 -1.29 -4.59 -1.67
CA ALA A 81 -1.91 -5.51 -0.73
C ALA A 81 -1.19 -6.86 -0.70
N SER A 82 -1.12 -7.52 0.46
CA SER A 82 -0.41 -8.81 0.57
C SER A 82 -1.03 -9.87 -0.35
N ASN A 83 -2.36 -9.85 -0.48
CA ASN A 83 -3.16 -10.71 -1.34
C ASN A 83 -3.39 -10.14 -2.75
N TYR A 84 -2.40 -9.41 -3.29
CA TYR A 84 -2.41 -8.87 -4.64
C TYR A 84 -2.84 -9.90 -5.70
N VAL A 85 -3.91 -9.59 -6.43
CA VAL A 85 -4.41 -10.38 -7.56
C VAL A 85 -3.79 -9.87 -8.85
N GLN A 86 -3.21 -10.76 -9.65
CA GLN A 86 -2.50 -10.40 -10.87
C GLN A 86 -3.13 -11.07 -12.10
N HIS A 87 -2.88 -10.51 -13.28
CA HIS A 87 -3.59 -10.91 -14.49
C HIS A 87 -2.94 -12.06 -15.28
N ASN A 88 -1.68 -12.41 -15.02
CA ASN A 88 -0.99 -13.51 -15.69
C ASN A 88 -1.42 -14.87 -15.10
N PRO A 89 -2.19 -15.69 -15.82
CA PRO A 89 -2.72 -16.95 -15.29
C PRO A 89 -1.64 -18.01 -15.05
N SER A 90 -0.40 -17.79 -15.52
CA SER A 90 0.73 -18.70 -15.30
C SER A 90 1.51 -18.38 -14.03
N ILE A 91 1.19 -17.28 -13.34
CA ILE A 91 1.85 -16.84 -12.13
C ILE A 91 0.82 -16.88 -10.99
N PRO A 92 1.14 -17.41 -9.81
CA PRO A 92 0.25 -17.33 -8.65
C PRO A 92 0.05 -15.88 -8.19
N ASP A 93 -1.11 -15.59 -7.61
CA ASP A 93 -1.36 -14.34 -6.91
C ASP A 93 -0.43 -14.15 -5.68
N GLY A 94 -0.44 -12.93 -5.14
CA GLY A 94 0.26 -12.55 -3.92
C GLY A 94 1.42 -11.57 -4.17
N ARG A 95 1.59 -10.62 -3.25
CA ARG A 95 2.65 -9.61 -3.30
C ARG A 95 4.04 -10.25 -3.32
N ASP A 96 4.27 -11.23 -2.45
CA ASP A 96 5.59 -11.86 -2.32
C ASP A 96 5.97 -12.63 -3.58
N THR A 97 4.99 -13.29 -4.22
CA THR A 97 5.16 -13.92 -5.54
C THR A 97 5.56 -12.89 -6.59
N ALA A 98 4.86 -11.75 -6.65
CA ALA A 98 5.18 -10.67 -7.57
C ALA A 98 6.58 -10.09 -7.33
N VAL A 99 6.95 -9.79 -6.08
CA VAL A 99 8.30 -9.30 -5.72
C VAL A 99 9.37 -10.29 -6.15
N LYS A 100 9.16 -11.59 -5.91
CA LYS A 100 10.11 -12.66 -6.29
C LYS A 100 10.35 -12.71 -7.80
N ILE A 101 9.30 -12.56 -8.61
CA ILE A 101 9.38 -12.66 -10.07
C ILE A 101 9.92 -11.38 -10.70
N LEU A 102 9.53 -10.21 -10.19
CA LEU A 102 9.89 -8.92 -10.77
C LEU A 102 11.27 -8.42 -10.34
N SER A 103 11.72 -8.75 -9.13
CA SER A 103 13.02 -8.25 -8.62
C SER A 103 14.21 -8.57 -9.56
N PRO A 104 14.37 -9.80 -10.10
CA PRO A 104 15.46 -10.09 -11.03
C PRO A 104 15.42 -9.29 -12.34
N LEU A 105 14.22 -8.88 -12.77
CA LEU A 105 14.02 -8.15 -14.02
C LEU A 105 14.26 -6.64 -13.85
N PHE A 106 13.84 -6.09 -12.71
CA PHE A 106 13.76 -4.65 -12.51
C PHE A 106 14.77 -4.08 -11.51
N ASN A 107 15.36 -4.87 -10.61
CA ASN A 107 16.34 -4.34 -9.65
C ASN A 107 17.71 -4.02 -10.28
N SER A 108 18.02 -4.60 -11.44
CA SER A 108 19.30 -4.37 -12.11
C SER A 108 19.46 -2.90 -12.49
N LYS A 109 20.50 -2.25 -11.92
CA LYS A 109 20.84 -0.85 -12.20
C LYS A 109 21.28 -0.61 -13.64
N ASP A 110 21.65 -1.66 -14.35
CA ASP A 110 22.12 -1.60 -15.73
C ASP A 110 20.96 -1.61 -16.75
N ASN A 111 19.76 -2.06 -16.37
CA ASN A 111 18.62 -2.14 -17.29
C ASN A 111 17.99 -0.76 -17.54
N THR A 112 17.86 -0.31 -18.79
CA THR A 112 17.13 0.93 -19.11
C THR A 112 15.74 0.62 -19.64
N PHE A 113 14.80 1.54 -19.40
CA PHE A 113 13.47 1.51 -20.01
C PHE A 113 13.26 2.80 -20.79
N GLU A 114 12.75 2.68 -22.01
CA GLU A 114 12.38 3.81 -22.84
C GLU A 114 10.87 3.78 -23.04
N VAL A 115 10.24 4.93 -22.80
CA VAL A 115 8.84 5.13 -23.19
C VAL A 115 8.87 5.79 -24.55
N CYS A 116 8.52 5.05 -25.60
CA CYS A 116 8.36 5.62 -26.92
C CYS A 116 7.23 6.67 -26.84
N VAL A 117 7.57 7.91 -27.18
CA VAL A 117 6.65 9.04 -27.30
C VAL A 117 6.13 9.20 -28.72
#